data_AF-A0A522ERU8-F1
#
_entry.id   AF-A0A522ERU8-F1
#
_cell.length_a   1.000
_cell.length_b   1.000
_cell.length_c   1.000
_cell.angle_alpha   90.00
_cell.angle_beta   90.00
_cell.angle_gamma   90.00
#
_symmetry.space_group_name_H-M   'P 1'
#
loop_
_entity.id
_entity.type
_entity.pdbx_description
1 polymer ?
#
loop_
_entity_poly.entity_id
_entity_poly.type
_entity_poly.pdbx_seq_one_letter_code
_entity_poly.pdbx_strand_id
1 'polypeptide(L)' 'MNKLSRLFKEHPASVGESYWQHMGASFSFCVPMLLASLAAIVHGFFPFLFVKTGSNTVARLHERMVVNRARTTLRQP' A
#
# COMPACT_ATOMS: atom_id res chain seq x y z
N MET A 1 -20.36 -21.89 -12.28
CA MET A 1 -19.90 -20.57 -11.80
C MET A 1 -18.71 -20.78 -10.87
N ASN A 2 -17.54 -20.26 -11.25
CA ASN A 2 -16.25 -20.61 -10.65
C ASN A 2 -16.05 -19.79 -9.38
N LYS A 3 -15.80 -20.43 -8.23
CA LYS A 3 -15.68 -19.82 -6.89
C LYS A 3 -14.79 -18.57 -6.80
N LEU A 4 -13.81 -18.45 -7.70
CA LEU A 4 -12.91 -17.29 -7.81
C LEU A 4 -13.65 -15.98 -8.12
N SER A 5 -14.68 -15.99 -8.98
CA SER A 5 -15.39 -14.74 -9.33
C SER A 5 -16.11 -14.11 -8.14
N ARG A 6 -16.43 -14.92 -7.13
CA ARG A 6 -17.12 -14.51 -5.91
C ARG A 6 -16.21 -13.72 -4.97
N LEU A 7 -14.96 -14.20 -4.78
CA LEU A 7 -13.97 -13.57 -3.90
C LEU A 7 -13.49 -12.20 -4.40
N PHE A 8 -13.32 -12.05 -5.72
CA PHE A 8 -12.83 -10.80 -6.31
C PHE A 8 -13.94 -9.75 -6.55
N LYS A 9 -15.22 -10.14 -6.56
CA LYS A 9 -16.33 -9.22 -6.87
C LYS A 9 -17.27 -8.93 -5.70
N GLU A 10 -17.47 -9.85 -4.75
CA GLU A 10 -18.40 -9.60 -3.63
C GLU A 10 -17.78 -8.71 -2.54
N HIS A 11 -16.46 -8.77 -2.32
CA HIS A 11 -15.81 -7.96 -1.27
C HIS A 11 -15.73 -6.44 -1.57
N PRO A 12 -15.39 -5.98 -2.80
CA PRO A 12 -15.45 -4.55 -3.13
C PRO A 12 -16.89 -4.02 -3.18
N ALA A 13 -17.83 -4.86 -3.65
CA ALA A 13 -19.24 -4.50 -3.75
C ALA A 13 -19.90 -4.28 -2.38
N SER A 14 -19.43 -4.95 -1.31
CA SER A 14 -19.96 -4.77 0.05
C SER A 14 -19.49 -3.49 0.76
N VAL A 15 -18.51 -2.77 0.21
CA VAL A 15 -18.03 -1.46 0.70
C VAL A 15 -18.28 -0.30 -0.27
N GLY A 16 -18.98 -0.55 -1.38
CA GLY A 16 -19.35 0.49 -2.35
C GLY A 16 -18.20 1.04 -3.19
N GLU A 17 -17.04 0.37 -3.20
CA GLU A 17 -15.89 0.72 -4.03
C GLU A 17 -15.86 -0.15 -5.29
N SER A 18 -15.49 0.44 -6.42
CA SER A 18 -15.15 -0.38 -7.59
C SER A 18 -13.90 -1.21 -7.28
N TYR A 19 -13.84 -2.46 -7.76
CA TYR A 19 -12.67 -3.33 -7.61
C TYR A 19 -11.35 -2.62 -7.96
N TRP A 20 -11.37 -1.76 -8.99
CA TRP A 20 -10.23 -0.98 -9.43
C TRP A 20 -9.80 0.11 -8.44
N GLN A 21 -10.73 0.75 -7.73
CA GLN A 21 -10.40 1.71 -6.65
C GLN A 21 -9.73 1.00 -5.48
N HIS A 22 -10.30 -0.11 -5.02
CA HIS A 22 -9.76 -0.87 -3.89
C HIS A 22 -8.38 -1.47 -4.21
N MET A 23 -8.23 -2.02 -5.42
CA MET A 23 -6.98 -2.57 -5.91
C MET A 23 -5.93 -1.47 -6.11
N GLY A 24 -6.31 -0.30 -6.65
CA GLY A 24 -5.42 0.85 -6.81
C GLY A 24 -4.91 1.37 -5.46
N ALA A 25 -5.79 1.49 -4.46
CA ALA A 25 -5.41 1.88 -3.11
C ALA A 25 -4.41 0.89 -2.50
N SER A 26 -4.68 -0.42 -2.60
CA SER A 26 -3.78 -1.47 -2.10
C SER A 26 -2.42 -1.45 -2.80
N PHE A 27 -2.39 -1.33 -4.12
CA PHE A 27 -1.13 -1.27 -4.88
C PHE A 27 -0.33 0.00 -4.64
N SER A 28 -0.99 1.12 -4.29
CA SER A 28 -0.29 2.37 -3.94
C SER A 28 0.62 2.24 -2.72
N PHE A 29 0.35 1.27 -1.83
CA PHE A 29 1.22 0.91 -0.70
C PHE A 29 2.17 -0.24 -1.06
N CYS A 30 1.68 -1.27 -1.75
CA CYS A 30 2.46 -2.46 -2.09
C CYS A 30 3.69 -2.14 -2.98
N VAL A 31 3.50 -1.36 -4.05
CA VAL A 31 4.58 -1.10 -5.02
C VAL A 31 5.78 -0.39 -4.38
N PRO A 32 5.61 0.71 -3.62
CA PRO A 32 6.76 1.34 -2.94
C PRO A 32 7.40 0.43 -1.89
N MET A 33 6.62 -0.40 -1.17
CA MET A 33 7.19 -1.36 -0.21
C MET A 33 8.08 -2.39 -0.90
N LEU A 34 7.66 -2.96 -2.03
CA LEU A 34 8.46 -3.91 -2.81
C LEU A 34 9.77 -3.28 -3.29
N LEU A 35 9.71 -2.05 -3.82
CA LEU A 35 10.91 -1.34 -4.26
C LEU A 35 11.84 -1.00 -3.08
N ALA A 36 11.27 -0.62 -1.93
CA ALA A 36 12.05 -0.37 -0.71
C ALA A 36 12.73 -1.63 -0.19
N SER A 37 12.05 -2.78 -0.22
CA SER A 37 12.62 -4.07 0.13
C SER A 37 13.77 -4.46 -0.81
N LEU A 38 13.57 -4.31 -2.13
CA LEU A 38 14.64 -4.57 -3.11
C LEU A 38 15.84 -3.65 -2.89
N ALA A 39 15.59 -2.35 -2.66
CA ALA A 39 16.63 -1.38 -2.37
C ALA A 39 17.40 -1.72 -1.08
N ALA A 40 16.72 -2.18 -0.03
CA ALA A 40 17.34 -2.61 1.21
C ALA A 40 18.19 -3.88 1.04
N ILE A 41 17.73 -4.84 0.22
CA ILE A 41 18.51 -6.03 -0.13
C ILE A 41 19.80 -5.62 -0.86
N VAL A 42 19.70 -4.78 -1.88
CA VAL A 42 20.88 -4.28 -2.62
C VAL A 42 21.81 -3.49 -1.70
N HIS A 43 21.28 -2.66 -0.80
CA HIS A 43 22.07 -1.95 0.20
C HIS A 43 22.82 -2.91 1.15
N GLY A 44 22.21 -4.04 1.53
CA GLY A 44 22.86 -5.06 2.35
C GLY A 44 24.11 -5.67 1.70
N PHE A 45 24.12 -5.80 0.36
CA PHE A 45 25.29 -6.22 -0.39
C PHE A 45 26.26 -5.07 -0.69
N PHE A 46 25.72 -3.88 -0.97
CA PHE A 46 26.46 -2.68 -1.37
C PHE A 46 26.08 -1.50 -0.46
N PRO A 47 26.76 -1.32 0.68
CA PRO A 47 26.34 -0.38 1.73
C PRO A 47 26.38 1.10 1.32
N PHE A 48 26.94 1.43 0.17
CA PHE A 48 26.93 2.78 -0.41
C PHE A 48 25.75 3.05 -1.35
N LEU A 49 25.02 2.01 -1.80
CA LEU A 49 23.82 2.16 -2.64
C LEU A 49 22.57 2.26 -1.78
N PHE A 50 21.60 3.09 -2.18
CA PHE A 50 20.26 3.16 -1.57
C PHE A 50 20.19 3.42 -0.06
N VAL A 51 21.21 4.08 0.52
CA VAL A 51 21.43 4.29 1.96
C VAL A 51 20.19 4.70 2.77
N LYS A 52 19.31 5.52 2.18
CA LYS A 52 18.07 6.01 2.85
C LYS A 52 16.79 5.61 2.13
N THR A 53 16.86 4.86 1.04
CA THR A 53 15.68 4.58 0.20
C THR A 53 14.63 3.77 0.96
N GLY A 54 15.05 2.76 1.72
CA GLY A 54 14.16 1.92 2.51
C GLY A 54 13.44 2.72 3.60
N SER A 55 14.20 3.36 4.48
CA SER A 55 13.66 4.12 5.61
C SER A 55 12.80 5.31 5.16
N ASN A 56 13.22 6.07 4.15
CA ASN A 56 12.42 7.17 3.59
C ASN A 56 11.09 6.68 3.02
N THR A 57 11.08 5.51 2.37
CA THR A 57 9.84 4.93 1.82
C THR A 57 8.89 4.51 2.93
N VAL A 58 9.39 3.84 3.98
CA VAL A 58 8.59 3.48 5.14
C VAL A 58 8.02 4.72 5.83
N ALA A 59 8.84 5.74 6.07
CA ALA A 59 8.39 6.99 6.69
C ALA A 59 7.26 7.66 5.89
N ARG A 60 7.42 7.77 4.56
CA ARG A 60 6.40 8.32 3.67
C ARG A 60 5.10 7.52 3.67
N LEU A 61 5.19 6.18 3.65
CA LEU A 61 3.99 5.34 3.68
C LEU A 61 3.29 5.39 5.05
N HIS A 62 4.06 5.46 6.12
CA HIS A 62 3.53 5.64 7.48
C HIS A 62 2.80 6.98 7.61
N GLU A 63 3.39 8.08 7.13
CA GLU A 63 2.74 9.39 7.09
C GLU A 63 1.41 9.33 6.32
N ARG A 64 1.40 8.72 5.12
CA ARG A 64 0.15 8.54 4.36
C ARG A 64 -0.90 7.74 5.13
N MET A 65 -0.49 6.68 5.84
CA MET A 65 -1.40 5.87 6.65
C MET A 65 -2.02 6.70 7.80
N VAL A 66 -1.21 7.50 8.50
CA VAL A 66 -1.65 8.35 9.60
C VAL A 66 -2.56 9.47 9.11
N VAL A 67 -2.18 10.19 8.04
CA VAL A 67 -2.97 11.28 7.45
C VAL A 67 -4.33 10.77 6.96
N ASN A 68 -4.35 9.62 6.28
CA ASN A 68 -5.61 9.03 5.81
C ASN A 68 -6.49 8.59 6.98
N ARG A 69 -5.92 8.00 8.03
CA ARG A 69 -6.67 7.66 9.26
C ARG A 69 -7.27 8.91 9.90
N ALA A 70 -6.49 9.97 10.09
CA ALA A 70 -6.96 11.22 10.67
C ALA A 70 -8.12 11.84 9.86
N ARG A 71 -8.01 11.83 8.51
CA ARG A 71 -9.08 12.29 7.63
C ARG A 71 -10.36 11.48 7.80
N THR A 72 -10.27 10.15 7.93
CA THR A 72 -11.45 9.30 8.17
C THR A 72 -12.14 9.62 9.49
N THR A 73 -11.38 9.85 10.56
CA THR A 73 -11.91 10.24 11.87
C THR A 73 -12.62 11.59 11.83
N LEU A 74 -12.07 12.57 11.12
CA LEU A 74 -12.69 13.91 10.97
C LEU A 74 -13.96 13.91 10.11
N ARG A 75 -14.23 12.83 9.37
CA ARG A 75 -15.36 12.72 8.43
C ARG A 75 -16.56 11.95 8.98
N GLN A 76 -16.44 11.34 10.16
CA GLN A 76 -17.57 10.72 10.86
C GLN A 76 -18.23 11.77 11.79
N PRO A 77 -19.50 12.16 11.55
CA PRO A 77 -20.26 12.98 12.49
C PRO A 77 -20.67 12.20 13.74
#